data_AF-A0AA40Y734-F1
#
_entry.id   AF-A0AA40Y734-F1
#
_cell.length_a   1.000
_cell.length_b   1.000
_cell.length_c   1.000
_cell.angle_alpha   90.00
_cell.angle_beta   90.00
_cell.angle_gamma   90.00
#
_symmetry.space_group_name_H-M   'P 1'
#
loop_
_entity.id
_entity.type
_entity.pdbx_description
1 polymer ?
#
loop_
_entity_poly.entity_id
_entity_poly.type
_entity_poly.pdbx_seq_one_letter_code
_entity_poly.pdbx_strand_id
1 'polypeptide(L)' 'MTTYSAIHFNVSIETSGTDPFVARGFVHPQKSMEPLRQVFGEGATKAEAIAAARQMADLAASEMWLDPRYKRHID' A
#
# COMPACT_ATOMS: atom_id res chain seq x y z
N MET A 1 -12.25 -4.34 -0.71
CA MET A 1 -10.98 -3.75 -1.16
C MET A 1 -11.12 -2.24 -1.07
N THR A 2 -10.24 -1.59 -0.31
CA THR A 2 -10.29 -0.14 -0.09
C THR A 2 -9.07 0.48 -0.76
N THR A 3 -9.29 1.40 -1.70
CA THR A 3 -8.21 2.13 -2.37
C THR A 3 -8.06 3.52 -1.76
N TYR A 4 -6.83 3.96 -1.53
CA TYR A 4 -6.52 5.32 -1.10
C TYR A 4 -5.28 5.85 -1.83
N SER A 5 -5.10 7.17 -1.88
CA SER A 5 -3.95 7.78 -2.55
C SER A 5 -2.81 8.03 -1.54
N ALA A 6 -1.59 7.66 -1.92
CA ALA A 6 -0.37 7.88 -1.17
C ALA A 6 0.66 8.58 -2.06
N ILE A 7 0.87 9.89 -1.86
CA ILE A 7 1.74 10.74 -2.69
C ILE A 7 1.29 10.68 -4.17
N HIS A 8 2.11 10.08 -5.05
CA HIS A 8 1.86 9.92 -6.48
C HIS A 8 1.40 8.50 -6.86
N PHE A 9 1.01 7.70 -5.86
CA PHE A 9 0.60 6.31 -6.05
C PHE A 9 -0.81 6.09 -5.50
N ASN A 10 -1.48 5.07 -6.02
CA ASN A 10 -2.69 4.50 -5.46
C ASN A 10 -2.32 3.26 -4.64
N VAL A 11 -2.97 3.06 -3.51
CA VAL A 11 -2.76 1.91 -2.65
C VAL A 11 -4.07 1.18 -2.46
N SER A 12 -4.13 -0.09 -2.86
CA SER A 12 -5.27 -0.96 -2.58
C SER A 12 -4.97 -1.84 -1.37
N ILE A 13 -5.88 -1.89 -0.40
CA ILE A 13 -5.75 -2.74 0.79
C ILE A 13 -6.86 -3.79 0.82
N GLU A 14 -6.44 -5.03 1.06
CA GLU A 14 -7.28 -6.18 1.31
C GLU A 14 -6.97 -6.74 2.69
N THR A 15 -7.98 -6.93 3.53
CA THR A 15 -7.84 -7.58 4.84
C THR A 15 -8.32 -9.01 4.79
N SER A 16 -7.58 -9.88 5.46
CA SER A 16 -7.85 -11.31 5.59
C SER A 16 -7.59 -11.78 7.01
N GLY A 17 -8.17 -12.93 7.38
CA GLY A 17 -8.04 -13.52 8.71
C GLY A 17 -9.18 -13.21 9.67
N THR A 18 -9.18 -13.93 10.79
CA THR A 18 -10.13 -13.75 11.91
C THR A 18 -9.43 -13.44 13.24
N ASP A 19 -8.17 -13.86 13.43
CA ASP A 19 -7.22 -13.39 14.46
C ASP A 19 -5.87 -14.16 14.31
N PRO A 20 -4.68 -13.51 14.21
CA PRO A 20 -4.49 -12.09 13.94
C PRO A 20 -5.01 -11.69 12.55
N PHE A 21 -5.41 -10.43 12.40
CA PHE A 21 -5.78 -9.88 11.10
C PHE A 21 -4.54 -9.50 10.31
N VAL A 22 -4.56 -9.84 9.01
CA VAL A 22 -3.49 -9.48 8.07
C VAL A 22 -4.09 -8.62 6.97
N ALA A 23 -3.57 -7.42 6.81
CA ALA A 23 -3.87 -6.50 5.73
C ALA A 23 -2.74 -6.51 4.71
N ARG A 24 -3.11 -6.72 3.45
CA ARG A 24 -2.22 -6.74 2.30
C ARG A 24 -2.46 -5.49 1.49
N GLY A 25 -1.45 -4.63 1.40
CA GLY A 25 -1.45 -3.42 0.61
C GLY A 25 -0.70 -3.61 -0.70
N PHE A 26 -1.21 -3.05 -1.79
CA PHE A 26 -0.52 -2.98 -3.07
C PHE A 26 -0.39 -1.53 -3.49
N VAL A 27 0.84 -1.09 -3.76
CA VAL A 27 1.16 0.24 -4.26
C VAL A 27 1.21 0.19 -5.79
N HIS A 28 0.44 1.05 -6.44
CA HIS A 28 0.27 1.11 -7.88
C HIS A 28 0.48 2.54 -8.40
N PRO A 29 0.93 2.72 -9.66
CA PRO A 29 0.90 4.01 -10.34
C PRO A 29 -0.55 4.49 -10.46
N GLN A 30 -0.75 5.81 -10.42
CA GLN A 30 -2.09 6.39 -10.61
C GLN A 30 -2.70 6.03 -11.97
N LYS A 31 -1.87 5.86 -13.00
CA LYS A 31 -2.31 5.65 -14.39
C LYS A 31 -2.55 4.20 -14.78
N SER A 32 -1.72 3.25 -14.36
CA SER A 32 -1.81 1.86 -14.83
C SER A 32 -2.45 0.89 -13.84
N MET A 33 -2.62 1.27 -12.57
CA MET A 33 -3.07 0.39 -11.48
C MET A 33 -2.29 -0.94 -11.38
N GLU A 34 -1.13 -1.05 -12.04
CA GLU A 34 -0.27 -2.23 -11.99
C GLU A 34 0.46 -2.27 -10.64
N PRO A 35 0.44 -3.38 -9.90
CA PRO A 35 1.10 -3.45 -8.60
C PRO A 35 2.61 -3.37 -8.75
N LEU A 36 3.22 -2.30 -8.24
CA LEU A 36 4.67 -2.12 -8.22
C LEU A 36 5.30 -2.70 -6.96
N ARG A 37 4.61 -2.59 -5.83
CA ARG A 37 5.11 -3.08 -4.54
C ARG A 37 3.98 -3.57 -3.67
N GLN A 38 4.25 -4.65 -2.94
CA GLN A 38 3.34 -5.20 -1.95
C GLN A 38 3.85 -4.87 -0.55
N VAL A 39 2.92 -4.56 0.35
CA VAL A 39 3.19 -4.32 1.77
C VAL A 39 2.22 -5.14 2.62
N PHE A 40 2.61 -5.39 3.86
CA PHE A 40 1.81 -6.14 4.81
C PHE A 40 1.70 -5.36 6.11
N GLY A 41 0.53 -5.44 6.74
CA GLY A 41 0.26 -4.95 8.08
C GLY A 41 -0.49 -6.00 8.86
N GLU A 42 -0.11 -6.17 10.12
CA GLU A 42 -0.73 -7.13 11.02
C GLU A 42 -1.28 -6.40 12.24
N GLY A 43 -2.37 -6.93 12.82
CA GLY A 43 -2.98 -6.34 14.01
C GLY A 43 -3.97 -7.29 14.67
N ALA A 44 -4.28 -7.03 15.94
CA ALA A 44 -5.28 -7.79 16.69
C ALA A 44 -6.71 -7.45 16.20
N THR A 45 -6.88 -6.29 15.56
CA THR A 45 -8.13 -5.91 14.90
C THR A 45 -7.94 -5.66 13.40
N LYS A 46 -9.04 -5.75 12.63
CA LYS A 46 -9.05 -5.36 11.21
C LYS A 46 -8.55 -3.92 11.02
N ALA A 47 -8.94 -3.01 11.92
CA ALA A 47 -8.57 -1.61 11.84
C ALA A 47 -7.06 -1.41 12.06
N GLU A 48 -6.48 -2.12 13.03
CA GLU A 48 -5.03 -2.10 13.29
C GLU A 48 -4.24 -2.67 12.12
N ALA A 49 -4.65 -3.81 11.57
CA ALA A 49 -3.99 -4.39 10.40
C ALA A 49 -4.01 -3.41 9.21
N ILE A 50 -5.16 -2.78 8.95
CA ILE A 50 -5.27 -1.75 7.88
C ILE A 50 -4.38 -0.55 8.18
N ALA A 51 -4.35 -0.05 9.41
CA ALA A 51 -3.52 1.09 9.79
C ALA A 51 -2.02 0.77 9.63
N ALA A 52 -1.59 -0.42 10.03
CA ALA A 52 -0.22 -0.90 9.84
C ALA A 52 0.13 -1.02 8.35
N ALA A 53 -0.75 -1.63 7.54
CA ALA A 53 -0.54 -1.74 6.09
C ALA A 53 -0.49 -0.36 5.41
N ARG A 54 -1.29 0.60 5.90
CA ARG A 54 -1.26 1.99 5.41
C ARG A 54 0.07 2.66 5.66
N GLN A 55 0.58 2.58 6.89
CA GLN A 55 1.88 3.16 7.25
C GLN A 55 3.01 2.57 6.40
N MET A 56 3.00 1.24 6.19
CA MET A 56 4.00 0.59 5.34
C MET A 56 3.89 1.01 3.88
N ALA A 57 2.68 1.20 3.36
CA ALA A 57 2.47 1.68 2.01
C ALA A 57 2.86 3.16 1.83
N ASP A 58 2.64 4.02 2.83
CA ASP A 58 3.06 5.43 2.78
C ASP A 58 4.59 5.56 2.79
N LEU A 59 5.26 4.73 3.61
CA LEU A 59 6.72 4.63 3.59
C LEU A 59 7.21 4.11 2.24
N ALA A 60 6.62 3.04 1.71
CA ALA A 60 6.97 2.48 0.41
C ALA A 60 6.76 3.50 -0.73
N ALA A 61 5.66 4.24 -0.72
CA ALA A 61 5.39 5.30 -1.69
C ALA A 61 6.45 6.43 -1.62
N SER A 62 6.88 6.79 -0.41
CA SER A 62 7.92 7.79 -0.18
C SER A 62 9.28 7.33 -0.70
N GLU A 63 9.68 6.10 -0.41
CA GLU A 63 10.90 5.49 -0.95
C GLU A 63 10.86 5.41 -2.48
N MET A 64 9.72 4.98 -3.04
CA MET A 64 9.54 4.84 -4.48
C MET A 64 9.56 6.19 -5.19
N TRP A 65 9.01 7.25 -4.59
CA TRP A 65 9.11 8.60 -5.15
C TRP A 65 10.56 9.08 -5.29
N LEU A 66 11.41 8.75 -4.32
CA LEU A 66 12.81 9.16 -4.31
C LEU A 66 13.69 8.29 -5.23
N ASP A 67 13.27 7.07 -5.55
CA ASP A 67 14.01 6.17 -6.44
C ASP A 67 13.73 6.49 -7.94
N PRO A 68 14.76 6.86 -8.72
CA PRO A 68 14.64 7.16 -10.15
C PRO A 68 13.96 6.07 -10.98
N ARG A 69 14.01 4.80 -10.56
CA ARG A 69 13.38 3.68 -11.25
C ARG A 69 11.86 3.83 -11.36
N TYR A 70 11.22 4.44 -10.37
CA TYR A 70 9.77 4.59 -10.33
C TYR A 70 9.27 5.93 -10.88
N LYS A 71 10.16 6.89 -11.16
CA LYS A 71 9.76 8.19 -11.74
C LYS A 71 8.97 8.06 -13.03
N ARG A 72 9.28 7.07 -13.88
CA ARG A 72 8.53 6.78 -15.12
C ARG A 72 7.07 6.41 -14.91
N HIS A 73 6.67 6.07 -13.68
CA HIS A 73 5.32 5.68 -13.30
C HIS A 73 4.55 6.81 -12.58
N ILE A 74 5.21 7.94 -12.32
CA ILE A 74 4.68 9.05 -11.51
C ILE A 74 4.22 10.23 -12.38
N ASP A 75 4.66 10.28 -13.65
CA ASP A 75 4.21 11.26 -14.65
C ASP A 75 2.86 10.91 -15.27
#